data_AF-A0A818A5B5-F1
#
_entry.id   AF-A0A818A5B5-F1
#
_cell.length_a   1.000
_cell.length_b   1.000
_cell.length_c   1.000
_cell.angle_alpha   90.00
_cell.angle_beta   90.00
_cell.angle_gamma   90.00
#
_symmetry.space_group_name_H-M   'P 1'
#
loop_
_entity.id
_entity.type
_entity.pdbx_description
1 polymer ?
#
loop_
_entity_poly.entity_id
_entity_poly.type
_entity_poly.pdbx_seq_one_letter_code
_entity_poly.pdbx_strand_id
1 'polypeptide(L)'
;TNNHLEGWHHRLNNGLNNVVHPHFYLFIRAIQNDYAYNSAISSRHLATGVLPPRKKLYVNRNARLQDLEERCKQQTLTLDEYLEKVMRLIGIKKH
;
A
#
# COMPACT_ATOMS: atom_id res chain seq x y z
N THR A 1 -0.46 11.53 -2.91
CA THR A 1 -1.60 10.78 -2.35
C THR A 1 -1.23 10.27 -0.97
N ASN A 2 -2.09 10.51 0.01
CA ASN A 2 -1.83 10.45 1.46
C ASN A 2 -1.79 9.01 2.03
N ASN A 3 -1.33 8.04 1.22
CA ASN A 3 -1.44 6.60 1.46
C ASN A 3 -0.84 6.14 2.81
N HIS A 4 0.18 6.84 3.29
CA HIS A 4 0.82 6.54 4.57
C HIS A 4 -0.03 7.02 5.76
N LEU A 5 -0.62 8.21 5.65
CA LEU A 5 -1.49 8.83 6.64
C LEU A 5 -2.82 8.09 6.76
N GLU A 6 -3.45 7.74 5.63
CA GLU A 6 -4.64 6.89 5.60
C GLU A 6 -4.36 5.49 6.16
N GLY A 7 -3.20 4.91 5.83
CA GLY A 7 -2.78 3.64 6.38
C GLY A 7 -2.55 3.69 7.90
N TRP A 8 -2.00 4.80 8.40
CA TRP A 8 -1.82 5.03 9.83
C TRP A 8 -3.16 5.16 10.55
N HIS A 9 -4.08 6.00 10.05
CA HIS A 9 -5.43 6.13 10.60
C HIS A 9 -6.17 4.78 10.64
N HIS A 10 -6.10 3.99 9.57
CA HIS A 10 -6.76 2.69 9.52
C HIS A 10 -6.20 1.71 10.57
N ARG A 11 -4.87 1.66 10.74
CA ARG A 11 -4.26 0.83 11.79
C ARG A 11 -4.64 1.28 13.19
N LEU A 12 -4.60 2.59 13.44
CA LEU A 12 -4.98 3.17 14.73
C LEU A 12 -6.43 2.85 15.08
N ASN A 13 -7.35 3.08 14.14
CA ASN A 13 -8.77 2.77 14.33
C ASN A 13 -9.01 1.28 14.58
N ASN A 14 -8.35 0.39 13.84
CA ASN A 14 -8.45 -1.04 14.08
C ASN A 14 -7.91 -1.42 15.47
N GLY A 15 -6.78 -0.83 15.91
CA GLY A 15 -6.22 -1.04 17.25
C GLY A 15 -7.11 -0.53 18.38
N LEU A 16 -7.99 0.43 18.07
CA LEU A 16 -9.00 0.97 18.97
C LEU A 16 -10.39 0.30 18.78
N ASN A 17 -10.47 -0.82 18.05
CA ASN A 17 -11.70 -1.55 17.74
C ASN A 17 -12.79 -0.68 17.06
N ASN A 18 -12.40 0.32 16.27
CA ASN A 18 -13.29 1.29 15.63
C ASN A 18 -14.20 2.06 16.60
N VAL A 19 -13.80 2.15 17.87
CA VAL A 19 -14.54 2.92 18.88
C VAL A 19 -14.32 4.41 18.61
N VAL A 20 -15.42 5.16 18.50
CA VAL A 20 -15.40 6.61 18.21
C VAL A 20 -14.77 7.41 19.36
N HIS A 21 -15.02 6.99 20.59
CA HIS A 21 -14.49 7.61 21.80
C HIS A 21 -13.84 6.56 22.70
N PRO A 22 -12.60 6.12 22.38
CA PRO A 22 -11.91 5.15 23.21
C PRO A 22 -11.58 5.76 24.58
N HIS A 23 -11.58 4.93 25.62
CA HIS A 23 -11.10 5.34 26.93
C HIS A 23 -9.64 5.81 26.83
N PHE A 24 -9.27 6.85 27.58
CA PHE A 24 -7.95 7.49 27.49
C PHE A 24 -6.78 6.49 27.62
N TYR A 25 -6.93 5.49 28.51
CA TYR A 25 -5.99 4.38 28.63
C TYR A 25 -5.78 3.59 27.32
N LEU A 26 -6.86 3.25 26.61
CA LEU A 26 -6.79 2.52 25.35
C LEU A 26 -6.11 3.36 24.26
N PHE A 27 -6.39 4.66 24.25
CA PHE A 27 -5.74 5.60 23.35
C PHE A 27 -4.22 5.67 23.58
N ILE A 28 -3.78 5.83 24.83
CA ILE A 28 -2.34 5.82 25.18
C ILE A 28 -1.70 4.49 24.75
N ARG A 29 -2.35 3.36 25.05
CA ARG A 29 -1.83 2.04 24.70
C ARG A 29 -1.68 1.86 23.19
N ALA A 30 -2.64 2.37 22.41
CA ALA A 30 -2.57 2.33 20.96
C ALA A 30 -1.40 3.16 20.41
N ILE A 31 -1.13 4.33 20.98
CA ILE A 31 0.04 5.16 20.62
C ILE A 31 1.35 4.44 20.96
N GLN A 32 1.46 3.86 22.15
CA GLN A 32 2.66 3.12 22.57
C GLN A 32 2.94 1.93 21.64
N ASN A 33 1.90 1.20 21.25
CA ASN A 33 2.00 0.09 20.30
C ASN A 33 2.44 0.56 18.90
N ASP A 34 1.91 1.68 18.42
CA ASP A 34 2.32 2.25 17.12
C ASP A 34 3.79 2.70 17.15
N TYR A 35 4.23 3.32 18.25
CA TYR A 35 5.65 3.66 18.46
C TYR A 35 6.54 2.42 18.41
N ALA A 36 6.20 1.37 19.18
CA ALA A 36 6.97 0.13 19.23
C ALA A 36 7.05 -0.56 17.85
N TYR A 37 5.94 -0.55 17.10
CA TYR A 37 5.89 -1.08 15.74
C TYR A 37 6.81 -0.30 14.79
N ASN A 38 6.72 1.03 14.79
CA ASN A 38 7.53 1.88 13.93
C ASN A 38 9.01 1.83 14.31
N SER A 39 9.35 1.80 15.60
CA SER A 39 10.74 1.66 16.06
C SER A 39 11.34 0.33 15.65
N ALA A 40 10.58 -0.77 15.74
CA ALA A 40 11.04 -2.10 15.33
C ALA A 40 11.22 -2.20 13.81
N ILE A 41 10.37 -1.53 13.03
CA ILE A 41 10.53 -1.42 11.58
C ILE A 41 11.80 -0.63 11.28
N SER A 42 11.95 0.58 11.82
CA SER A 42 13.14 1.41 11.60
C SER A 42 14.43 0.70 12.00
N SER A 43 14.45 0.02 13.14
CA SER A 43 15.63 -0.73 13.59
C SER A 43 15.96 -1.90 12.64
N ARG A 44 14.94 -2.66 12.19
CA ARG A 44 15.13 -3.72 11.19
C ARG A 44 15.69 -3.17 9.87
N HIS A 45 15.21 -2.01 9.43
CA HIS A 45 15.69 -1.37 8.20
C HIS A 45 17.14 -0.96 8.32
N LEU A 46 17.51 -0.33 9.44
CA LEU A 46 18.89 0.04 9.75
C LEU A 46 19.81 -1.18 9.81
N ALA A 47 19.35 -2.28 10.41
CA ALA A 47 20.15 -3.49 10.60
C ALA A 47 20.33 -4.34 9.33
N THR A 48 19.33 -4.38 8.45
CA THR A 48 19.34 -5.28 7.27
C THR A 48 19.49 -4.56 5.94
N GLY A 49 19.25 -3.25 5.89
CA GLY A 49 19.17 -2.49 4.64
C GLY A 49 17.96 -2.86 3.75
N VAL A 50 17.15 -3.84 4.16
CA VAL A 50 16.02 -4.35 3.39
C VAL A 50 14.77 -3.54 3.71
N LEU A 51 14.21 -2.88 2.69
CA LEU A 51 12.92 -2.20 2.75
C LEU A 51 11.79 -3.17 3.14
N PRO A 52 10.71 -2.70 3.76
CA PRO A 52 9.65 -3.59 4.19
C PRO A 52 9.00 -4.20 2.95
N PRO A 53 8.59 -5.47 2.99
CA PRO A 53 7.99 -6.12 1.84
C PRO A 53 6.76 -5.32 1.39
N ARG A 54 6.77 -4.87 0.12
CA ARG A 54 5.62 -4.19 -0.49
C ARG A 54 4.39 -5.09 -0.36
N LYS A 55 3.22 -4.51 -0.03
CA LYS A 55 1.97 -5.30 0.09
C LYS A 55 1.78 -6.14 -1.18
N LYS A 56 1.45 -7.43 -1.04
CA LYS A 56 1.28 -8.39 -2.16
C LYS A 56 0.42 -7.85 -3.31
N LEU A 57 -0.61 -7.07 -3.00
CA LEU A 57 -1.44 -6.37 -3.98
C LEU A 57 -0.63 -5.50 -4.95
N TYR A 58 0.32 -4.71 -4.44
CA TYR A 58 1.17 -3.84 -5.27
C TYR A 58 2.18 -4.64 -6.08
N VAL A 59 2.70 -5.74 -5.54
CA VAL A 59 3.58 -6.66 -6.27
C VAL A 59 2.83 -7.27 -7.46
N ASN A 60 1.63 -7.79 -7.22
CA ASN A 60 0.79 -8.38 -8.27
C ASN A 60 0.37 -7.35 -9.33
N ARG A 61 0.01 -6.12 -8.92
CA ARG A 61 -0.30 -5.04 -9.88
C ARG A 61 0.92 -4.67 -10.73
N ASN A 62 2.10 -4.61 -10.13
CA ASN A 62 3.32 -4.28 -10.86
C ASN A 62 3.72 -5.37 -11.86
N ALA A 63 3.60 -6.64 -11.46
CA ALA A 63 3.81 -7.76 -12.38
C ALA A 63 2.85 -7.73 -13.58
N ARG A 64 1.57 -7.38 -13.34
CA ARG A 64 0.59 -7.21 -14.42
C ARG A 64 0.87 -6.02 -15.34
N LEU A 65 1.42 -4.93 -14.82
CA LEU A 65 1.86 -3.79 -15.64
C LEU A 65 3.04 -4.19 -16.54
N GLN A 66 4.00 -4.95 -15.99
CA GLN A 66 5.16 -5.45 -16.74
C GLN A 66 4.72 -6.40 -17.87
N ASP A 67 3.78 -7.33 -17.60
CA ASP A 67 3.20 -8.19 -18.65
C ASP A 67 2.57 -7.38 -19.79
N LEU A 68 1.77 -6.36 -19.45
CA LEU A 68 1.14 -5.51 -20.45
C LEU A 68 2.17 -4.73 -21.27
N GLU A 69 3.24 -4.25 -20.63
CA GLU A 69 4.32 -3.51 -21.27
C GLU A 69 5.09 -4.41 -22.25
N GLU A 70 5.44 -5.62 -21.84
CA GLU A 70 6.11 -6.61 -22.70
C GLU A 70 5.27 -6.95 -23.93
N ARG A 71 3.97 -7.18 -23.74
CA ARG A 71 3.04 -7.49 -24.85
C ARG A 71 2.85 -6.31 -25.82
N CYS A 72 2.93 -5.09 -25.32
CA CYS A 72 2.93 -3.89 -26.17
C CYS A 72 4.23 -3.78 -26.97
N LYS A 73 5.39 -4.06 -26.34
CA LYS A 73 6.71 -4.06 -27.01
C LYS A 73 6.81 -5.15 -28.07
N GLN A 74 6.22 -6.32 -27.83
CA GLN A 74 6.15 -7.45 -28.76
C GLN A 74 5.11 -7.25 -29.87
N GLN A 75 4.48 -6.07 -29.97
CA GLN A 75 3.42 -5.74 -30.95
C GLN A 75 2.22 -6.70 -30.93
N THR A 76 2.07 -7.49 -29.86
CA THR A 76 0.93 -8.40 -29.65
C THR A 76 -0.30 -7.64 -29.15
N LEU A 77 -0.09 -6.42 -28.67
CA LEU A 77 -1.14 -5.50 -28.24
C LEU A 77 -0.93 -4.15 -28.92
N THR A 78 -2.02 -3.54 -29.37
CA THR A 78 -1.96 -2.15 -29.84
C THR A 78 -1.80 -1.18 -28.67
N LEU A 79 -1.24 0.00 -28.94
CA LEU A 79 -1.03 1.03 -27.91
C LEU A 79 -2.34 1.45 -27.22
N ASP A 80 -3.44 1.53 -27.97
CA ASP A 80 -4.75 1.88 -27.43
C ASP A 80 -5.31 0.81 -26.49
N GLU A 81 -5.17 -0.47 -26.85
CA GLU A 81 -5.56 -1.58 -25.97
C GLU A 81 -4.68 -1.65 -24.72
N TYR A 82 -3.40 -1.30 -24.84
CA TYR A 82 -2.48 -1.23 -23.71
C TYR A 82 -2.93 -0.14 -22.73
N LEU A 83 -3.17 1.07 -23.24
CA LEU A 83 -3.64 2.20 -22.44
C LEU A 83 -4.97 1.89 -21.75
N GLU A 84 -5.93 1.27 -22.44
CA GLU A 84 -7.21 0.89 -21.84
C GLU A 84 -7.03 -0.12 -20.69
N LYS A 85 -6.20 -1.16 -20.89
CA LYS A 85 -5.94 -2.18 -19.86
C LYS A 85 -5.20 -1.60 -18.66
N VAL A 86 -4.25 -0.69 -18.88
CA VAL A 86 -3.53 0.03 -17.82
C VAL A 86 -4.48 0.95 -17.05
N MET A 87 -5.32 1.71 -17.76
CA MET A 87 -6.34 2.58 -17.13
C MET A 87 -7.30 1.77 -16.24
N ARG A 88 -7.79 0.61 -16.71
CA ARG A 88 -8.60 -0.31 -15.90
C ARG A 88 -7.85 -0.85 -14.69
N LEU A 89 -6.57 -1.19 -14.84
CA LEU A 89 -5.74 -1.73 -13.76
C LEU A 89 -5.50 -0.69 -12.64
N ILE A 90 -5.34 0.58 -13.01
CA ILE A 90 -5.08 1.71 -12.11
C ILE A 90 -6.40 2.30 -11.57
N GLY A 91 -7.53 2.03 -12.22
CA GLY A 91 -8.87 2.48 -11.80
C GLY A 91 -9.27 3.84 -12.37
N ILE A 92 -8.64 4.28 -13.47
CA ILE A 92 -9.01 5.50 -14.19
C ILE A 92 -10.10 5.12 -15.21
N LYS A 93 -11.27 5.76 -15.14
CA LYS A 93 -12.34 5.56 -16.13
C LYS A 93 -12.07 6.42 -17.36
N LYS A 94 -12.19 5.84 -18.56
CA LYS A 94 -12.24 6.58 -19.83
C LYS A 94 -13.59 7.34 -19.86
N HIS A 95 -13.53 8.67 -19.97
CA HIS A 95 -14.70 9.51 -20.21
C HIS A 95 -15.11 9.44 -21.68
#